data_AF-A0A822XRL8-F1
#
_entry.id   AF-A0A822XRL8-F1
#
_cell.length_a   1.000
_cell.length_b   1.000
_cell.length_c   1.000
_cell.angle_alpha   90.00
_cell.angle_beta   90.00
_cell.angle_gamma   90.00
#
_symmetry.space_group_name_H-M   'P 1'
#
loop_
_entity.id
_entity.type
_entity.pdbx_description
1 polymer ?
#
loop_
_entity_poly.entity_id
_entity_poly.type
_entity_poly.pdbx_seq_one_letter_code
_entity_poly.pdbx_strand_id
1 'polypeptide(L)'
;MSTRYVVALHRIKDTKRSQYPTEQLSWAANEMVLILREGDSATIELRIAWAGLAMVHKAQYEIAATFETGHNDLTKVEERALYTLKQAIEEDPNDAV
;
A
#
# COMPACT_ATOMS: atom_id res chain seq x y z
N MET A 1 -13.04 -7.58 -9.97
CA MET A 1 -11.66 -7.15 -9.66
C MET A 1 -11.29 -5.99 -10.57
N SER A 2 -11.00 -4.82 -9.99
CA SER A 2 -10.56 -3.64 -10.73
C SER A 2 -9.22 -3.86 -11.41
N THR A 3 -9.10 -3.53 -12.70
CA THR A 3 -7.84 -3.61 -13.46
C THR A 3 -6.72 -2.80 -12.80
N ARG A 4 -7.06 -1.66 -12.18
CA ARG A 4 -6.12 -0.79 -11.45
C ARG A 4 -5.47 -1.52 -10.28
N TYR A 5 -6.25 -2.28 -9.53
CA TYR A 5 -5.76 -3.09 -8.40
C TYR A 5 -4.79 -4.17 -8.86
N VAL A 6 -5.15 -4.92 -9.91
CA VAL A 6 -4.29 -5.99 -10.44
C VAL A 6 -2.95 -5.43 -10.92
N VAL A 7 -2.96 -4.29 -11.61
CA VAL A 7 -1.75 -3.60 -12.06
C VAL A 7 -0.91 -3.11 -10.87
N ALA A 8 -1.53 -2.50 -9.86
CA ALA A 8 -0.84 -2.05 -8.66
C ALA A 8 -0.20 -3.23 -7.88
N LEU A 9 -0.92 -4.34 -7.73
CA LEU A 9 -0.42 -5.59 -7.14
C LEU A 9 0.76 -6.17 -7.90
N HIS A 10 0.67 -6.16 -9.24
CA HIS A 10 1.77 -6.62 -10.08
C HIS A 10 3.02 -5.76 -9.85
N ARG A 11 2.88 -4.44 -9.79
CA ARG A 11 3.98 -3.51 -9.48
C ARG A 11 4.63 -3.82 -8.12
N ILE A 12 3.83 -4.08 -7.07
CA ILE A 12 4.35 -4.47 -5.74
C ILE A 12 5.15 -5.78 -5.82
N LYS A 13 4.64 -6.77 -6.54
CA LYS A 13 5.31 -8.08 -6.68
C LYS A 13 6.62 -8.00 -7.47
N ASP A 14 6.65 -7.19 -8.53
CA ASP A 14 7.82 -7.02 -9.38
C ASP A 14 8.81 -5.96 -8.89
N THR A 15 8.50 -5.28 -7.77
CA THR A 15 9.34 -4.20 -7.24
C THR A 15 10.79 -4.66 -7.01
N LYS A 16 11.01 -5.89 -6.53
CA LYS A 16 12.35 -6.45 -6.27
C LYS A 16 13.19 -6.66 -7.54
N ARG A 17 12.57 -6.67 -8.72
CA ARG A 17 13.23 -6.81 -10.03
C ARG A 17 13.33 -5.48 -10.78
N SER A 18 12.74 -4.41 -10.24
CA SER A 18 12.69 -3.10 -10.86
C SER A 18 14.02 -2.35 -10.71
N GLN A 19 14.40 -1.61 -11.75
CA GLN A 19 15.47 -0.61 -11.65
C GLN A 19 15.08 0.58 -10.76
N TYR A 20 13.77 0.81 -10.59
CA TYR A 20 13.20 1.94 -9.83
C TYR A 20 12.15 1.42 -8.83
N PRO A 21 12.57 0.77 -7.74
CA PRO A 21 11.65 0.12 -6.80
C PRO A 21 10.78 1.12 -6.03
N THR A 22 11.35 2.24 -5.58
CA THR A 22 10.64 3.29 -4.82
C THR A 22 9.54 3.96 -5.64
N GLU A 23 9.81 4.23 -6.92
CA GLU A 23 8.84 4.84 -7.84
C GLU A 23 7.70 3.89 -8.16
N GLN A 24 7.99 2.61 -8.41
CA GLN A 24 6.95 1.59 -8.61
C GLN A 24 6.03 1.45 -7.40
N LEU A 25 6.58 1.45 -6.19
CA LEU A 25 5.79 1.42 -4.96
C LEU A 25 4.98 2.70 -4.76
N SER A 26 5.51 3.86 -5.15
CA SER A 26 4.78 5.12 -5.06
C SER A 26 3.58 5.14 -6.02
N TRP A 27 3.74 4.62 -7.24
CA TRP A 27 2.64 4.46 -8.18
C TRP A 27 1.62 3.43 -7.69
N ALA A 28 2.08 2.31 -7.13
CA ALA A 28 1.17 1.31 -6.55
C ALA A 28 0.38 1.89 -5.37
N ALA A 29 1.04 2.67 -4.48
CA ALA A 29 0.38 3.36 -3.37
C ALA A 29 -0.73 4.27 -3.87
N ASN A 30 -0.42 5.11 -4.86
CA ASN A 30 -1.39 6.06 -5.42
C ASN A 30 -2.60 5.35 -6.02
N GLU A 31 -2.40 4.27 -6.78
CA GLU A 31 -3.52 3.47 -7.32
C GLU A 31 -4.37 2.87 -6.20
N MET A 32 -3.77 2.30 -5.15
CA MET A 32 -4.52 1.74 -4.01
C MET A 32 -5.32 2.82 -3.28
N VAL A 33 -4.74 4.00 -3.05
CA VAL A 33 -5.44 5.14 -2.43
C VAL A 33 -6.56 5.68 -3.31
N LEU A 34 -6.38 5.74 -4.63
CA LEU A 34 -7.43 6.15 -5.56
C LEU A 34 -8.58 5.15 -5.57
N ILE A 35 -8.31 3.84 -5.54
CA ILE A 35 -9.33 2.80 -5.44
C ILE A 35 -10.15 2.95 -4.15
N LEU A 36 -9.48 3.24 -3.02
CA LEU A 36 -10.15 3.51 -1.74
C LEU A 36 -11.02 4.76 -1.79
N ARG A 37 -10.51 5.87 -2.36
CA ARG A 37 -11.21 7.17 -2.41
C ARG A 37 -12.36 7.22 -3.40
N GLU A 38 -12.18 6.65 -4.59
CA GLU A 38 -13.17 6.69 -5.65
C GLU A 38 -14.33 5.71 -5.42
N GLY A 39 -14.18 4.82 -4.43
CA GLY A 39 -15.26 3.94 -4.03
C GLY A 39 -15.79 3.13 -5.21
N ASP A 40 -14.89 2.51 -5.97
CA ASP A 40 -15.21 1.50 -7.00
C ASP A 40 -15.69 0.19 -6.32
N SER A 41 -16.62 0.35 -5.36
CA SER A 41 -17.21 -0.62 -4.46
C SER A 41 -17.98 -1.70 -5.21
N ALA A 42 -18.34 -1.44 -6.47
CA ALA A 42 -18.92 -2.43 -7.36
C ALA A 42 -17.90 -3.49 -7.83
N THR A 43 -16.59 -3.21 -7.78
CA THR A 43 -15.56 -4.08 -8.38
C THR A 43 -14.51 -4.61 -7.41
N ILE A 44 -14.30 -3.98 -6.26
CA ILE A 44 -13.38 -4.40 -5.19
C ILE A 44 -13.95 -4.09 -3.79
N GLU A 45 -13.85 -5.08 -2.91
CA GLU A 45 -14.16 -4.92 -1.49
C GLU A 45 -13.12 -4.02 -0.81
N LEU A 46 -13.58 -3.09 0.04
CA LEU A 46 -12.74 -2.09 0.72
C LEU A 46 -11.54 -2.71 1.44
N ARG A 47 -11.76 -3.86 2.09
CA ARG A 47 -10.74 -4.66 2.81
C ARG A 47 -9.59 -5.08 1.89
N ILE A 48 -9.92 -5.48 0.65
CA ILE A 48 -8.96 -5.93 -0.36
C ILE A 48 -8.06 -4.76 -0.82
N ALA A 49 -8.62 -3.56 -0.95
CA ALA A 49 -7.88 -2.34 -1.29
C ALA A 49 -6.93 -1.91 -0.15
N TRP A 50 -7.39 -1.97 1.11
CA TRP A 50 -6.55 -1.71 2.28
C TRP A 50 -5.41 -2.72 2.42
N ALA A 51 -5.67 -4.01 2.20
CA ALA A 51 -4.62 -5.04 2.16
C ALA A 51 -3.58 -4.74 1.06
N GLY A 52 -4.03 -4.23 -0.09
CA GLY A 52 -3.16 -3.74 -1.16
C GLY A 52 -2.21 -2.64 -0.69
N LEU A 53 -2.74 -1.62 -0.01
CA LEU A 53 -1.94 -0.51 0.53
C LEU A 53 -0.98 -0.98 1.63
N ALA A 54 -1.39 -1.89 2.50
CA ALA A 54 -0.53 -2.48 3.53
C ALA A 54 0.66 -3.24 2.92
N MET A 55 0.46 -3.97 1.82
CA MET A 55 1.55 -4.62 1.08
C MET A 55 2.56 -3.62 0.50
N VAL A 56 2.09 -2.43 0.06
CA VAL A 56 2.99 -1.36 -0.40
C VAL A 56 3.89 -0.89 0.74
N HIS A 57 3.30 -0.55 1.90
CA HIS A 57 4.08 -0.11 3.07
C HIS A 57 5.08 -1.16 3.53
N LYS A 58 4.67 -2.43 3.55
CA LYS A 58 5.58 -3.55 3.86
C LYS A 58 6.76 -3.60 2.89
N ALA A 59 6.52 -3.48 1.58
CA ALA A 59 7.59 -3.51 0.59
C ALA A 59 8.52 -2.28 0.71
N GLN A 60 7.97 -1.09 0.99
CA GLN A 60 8.76 0.11 1.29
C GLN A 60 9.66 -0.08 2.51
N TYR A 61 9.11 -0.66 3.58
CA TYR A 61 9.86 -0.98 4.80
C TYR A 61 10.97 -1.99 4.52
N GLU A 62 10.68 -3.09 3.83
CA GLU A 62 11.69 -4.11 3.49
C GLU A 62 12.86 -3.50 2.71
N ILE A 63 12.57 -2.63 1.74
CA ILE A 63 13.61 -1.91 0.99
C ILE A 63 14.41 -0.99 1.91
N ALA A 64 13.74 -0.13 2.68
CA ALA A 64 14.41 0.79 3.61
C ALA A 64 15.23 0.06 4.69
N ALA A 65 14.83 -1.14 5.11
CA ALA A 65 15.58 -1.96 6.05
C ALA A 65 16.79 -2.65 5.42
N THR A 66 16.74 -2.97 4.12
CA THR A 66 17.86 -3.63 3.40
C THR A 66 18.96 -2.67 2.96
N PHE A 67 18.62 -1.44 2.62
CA PHE A 67 19.61 -0.41 2.32
C PHE A 67 19.85 0.37 3.62
N GLU A 68 21.09 0.51 4.10
CA GLU A 68 21.47 1.33 5.29
C GLU A 68 21.09 2.83 5.19
N THR A 69 20.25 3.20 4.22
CA THR A 69 19.50 4.45 4.11
C THR A 69 18.52 4.62 5.28
N GLY A 70 19.07 5.07 6.41
CA GLY A 70 18.45 6.01 7.32
C GLY A 70 17.28 5.48 8.14
N HIS A 71 17.52 5.29 9.44
CA HIS A 71 16.50 5.11 10.49
C HIS A 71 15.26 6.03 10.30
N ASN A 72 15.46 7.26 9.83
CA ASN A 72 14.39 8.23 9.53
C ASN A 72 13.39 7.77 8.45
N ASP A 73 13.81 7.03 7.43
CA ASP A 73 12.90 6.60 6.37
C ASP A 73 12.09 5.37 6.78
N LEU A 74 12.67 4.51 7.63
CA LEU A 74 11.94 3.45 8.33
C LEU A 74 10.81 4.02 9.19
N THR A 75 11.11 5.00 10.05
CA THR A 75 10.12 5.62 10.94
C THR A 75 8.96 6.24 10.15
N LYS A 76 9.24 6.91 9.02
CA LYS A 76 8.19 7.48 8.16
C LYS A 76 7.28 6.42 7.55
N VAL A 77 7.83 5.27 7.14
CA VAL A 77 7.03 4.17 6.57
C VAL A 77 6.15 3.54 7.66
N GLU A 78 6.69 3.36 8.87
CA GLU A 78 5.92 2.88 10.02
C GLU A 78 4.79 3.84 10.40
N GLU A 79 5.06 5.15 10.47
CA GLU A 79 4.04 6.17 10.73
C GLU A 79 2.93 6.16 9.69
N ARG A 80 3.28 6.03 8.40
CA ARG A 80 2.29 5.92 7.31
C ARG A 80 1.47 4.64 7.44
N ALA A 81 2.08 3.52 7.77
CA ALA A 81 1.37 2.26 7.99
C ALA A 81 0.39 2.36 9.16
N LEU A 82 0.80 2.96 10.27
CA LEU A 82 -0.05 3.19 11.44
C LEU A 82 -1.21 4.14 11.14
N TYR A 83 -0.95 5.22 10.40
CA TYR A 83 -1.99 6.16 9.98
C TYR A 83 -3.03 5.48 9.08
N THR A 84 -2.56 4.73 8.09
CA THR A 84 -3.42 3.94 7.19
C THR A 84 -4.26 2.91 7.95
N LEU A 85 -3.68 2.21 8.93
CA LEU A 85 -4.42 1.26 9.75
C LEU A 85 -5.54 1.94 10.56
N LYS A 86 -5.24 3.09 11.19
CA LYS A 86 -6.25 3.86 11.93
C LYS A 86 -7.40 4.31 11.02
N GLN A 87 -7.06 4.82 9.83
CA GLN A 87 -8.07 5.25 8.87
C GLN A 87 -8.95 4.08 8.40
N ALA A 88 -8.37 2.90 8.14
CA ALA A 88 -9.14 1.71 7.76
C ALA A 88 -10.14 1.29 8.85
N ILE A 89 -9.73 1.34 10.12
CA ILE A 89 -10.60 1.04 11.28
C ILE A 89 -11.73 2.08 11.40
N GLU A 90 -11.44 3.36 11.14
CA GLU A 90 -12.46 4.41 11.16
C GLU A 90 -13.47 4.26 10.01
N GLU A 91 -13.03 3.81 8.83
CA GLU A 91 -13.88 3.65 7.64
C GLU A 91 -14.77 2.38 7.67
N ASP A 92 -14.32 1.28 8.27
CA ASP A 92 -15.16 0.09 8.53
C ASP A 92 -14.88 -0.48 9.94
N PRO A 93 -15.53 0.07 10.99
CA PRO A 93 -15.30 -0.37 12.37
C PRO A 93 -15.78 -1.81 12.65
N ASN A 94 -16.60 -2.40 11.77
CA ASN A 94 -17.05 -3.79 11.87
C ASN A 94 -16.14 -4.79 11.13
N ASP A 95 -15.09 -4.32 10.43
CA ASP A 95 -14.05 -5.16 9.82
C ASP A 95 -13.03 -5.69 10.84
N ALA A 96 -12.89 -5.03 11.99
CA ALA A 96 -11.87 -5.37 12.99
C ALA A 96 -12.21 -6.63 13.85
N VAL A 97 -13.24 -7.41 13.51
CA VAL A 97 -13.75 -8.58 14.26
C VAL A 97 -13.36 -9.90 13.60
#